data_AF-A0A4Q5PPR5-F1
#
_entry.id   AF-A0A4Q5PPR5-F1
#
_cell.length_a   1.000
_cell.length_b   1.000
_cell.length_c   1.000
_cell.angle_alpha   90.00
_cell.angle_beta   90.00
_cell.angle_gamma   90.00
#
_symmetry.space_group_name_H-M   'P 1'
#
loop_
_entity.id
_entity.type
_entity.pdbx_description
1 polymer ?
#
loop_
_entity_poly.entity_id
_entity_poly.type
_entity_poly.pdbx_seq_one_letter_code
_entity_poly.pdbx_strand_id
1 'polypeptide(L)'
;KKYKEIYGDNYYLEVQDHAMMHQRKINPMIVQLAKELDIKILATNDTHYTKKDDALAREILTCIKNGIKIEDNKNRLEGSEHYLKTADEMFQVFHEIPEALKNSLEIAEKCNVSFKFNQYVMPNFPLPPGHDANSYLNKLALDGLRKKYKEITPEINKRLRYEVDMITKMGFSEYFLIVADYIDYARKKGIQVGPGRGSAAGSIVAYTMGITDIDPLPYNLLFERFLNPERVSMPDVDTDFCIDRRDEVIQYVTEKYGKTNVSQIVTLGTLGAKQVIRDVSKVMGYSVSDSEKLSKMIPKEVGLKLKDVVKEGSELYNACEENPNTKQIVELALKLEGLARHSSIHAAGVVISKDPLDTVVPIEKNKDGAFVAQYQMTELESLGLLKMDFLGLRNLTMISSALD
;
A
#
# COMPACT_ATOMS: atom_id res chain seq x y z
N LYS A 1 12.23 12.87 34.49
CA LYS A 1 11.71 14.23 34.80
C LYS A 1 11.25 14.95 33.53
N LYS A 2 12.15 15.38 32.62
CA LYS A 2 11.78 15.98 31.31
C LYS A 2 10.64 15.28 30.56
N TYR A 3 10.67 13.95 30.39
CA TYR A 3 9.60 13.23 29.68
C TYR A 3 8.27 13.20 30.46
N LYS A 4 8.30 13.11 31.79
CA LYS A 4 7.11 13.23 32.65
C LYS A 4 6.49 14.63 32.53
N GLU A 5 7.32 15.68 32.39
CA GLU A 5 6.83 17.05 32.17
C GLU A 5 6.15 17.21 30.80
N ILE A 6 6.64 16.53 29.76
CA ILE A 6 6.07 16.60 28.40
C ILE A 6 4.78 15.77 28.28
N TYR A 7 4.79 14.54 28.78
CA TYR A 7 3.72 13.56 28.54
C TYR A 7 2.79 13.35 29.75
N GLY A 8 3.09 13.94 30.91
CA GLY A 8 2.28 13.82 32.12
C GLY A 8 2.09 12.37 32.56
N ASP A 9 0.85 12.02 32.87
CA ASP A 9 0.43 10.67 33.29
C ASP A 9 0.48 9.62 32.18
N ASN A 10 0.73 10.03 30.93
CA ASN A 10 0.89 9.12 29.79
C ASN A 10 2.36 8.73 29.55
N TYR A 11 3.25 9.03 30.49
CA TYR A 11 4.63 8.54 30.48
C TYR A 11 4.78 7.33 31.40
N TYR A 12 5.35 6.25 30.86
CA TYR A 12 5.57 5.00 31.58
C TYR A 12 7.05 4.61 31.48
N LEU A 13 7.58 3.97 32.54
CA LEU A 13 8.88 3.32 32.46
C LEU A 13 8.69 1.87 32.04
N GLU A 14 9.25 1.51 30.89
CA GLU A 14 9.14 0.16 30.34
C GLU A 14 10.12 -0.79 31.03
N VAL A 15 9.65 -2.00 31.35
CA VAL A 15 10.47 -3.13 31.77
C VAL A 15 10.22 -4.32 30.87
N GLN A 16 11.32 -4.99 30.53
CA GLN A 16 11.37 -6.17 29.68
C GLN A 16 12.29 -7.19 30.34
N ASP A 17 11.94 -8.48 30.28
CA ASP A 17 12.81 -9.55 30.76
C ASP A 17 12.76 -10.76 29.82
N HIS A 18 13.88 -10.93 29.12
CA HIS A 18 14.16 -11.99 28.17
C HIS A 18 15.17 -12.99 28.75
N ALA A 19 15.27 -13.07 30.08
CA ALA A 19 16.25 -13.82 30.86
C ALA A 19 17.71 -13.36 30.67
N MET A 20 17.91 -12.12 30.24
CA MET A 20 19.25 -11.57 30.00
C MET A 20 19.85 -10.97 31.28
N MET A 21 21.15 -11.19 31.49
CA MET A 21 21.85 -10.74 32.70
C MET A 21 21.84 -9.22 32.87
N HIS A 22 21.88 -8.46 31.77
CA HIS A 22 21.87 -7.00 31.84
C HIS A 22 20.47 -6.46 32.19
N GLN A 23 19.39 -7.09 31.69
CA GLN A 23 18.01 -6.77 32.07
C GLN A 23 17.76 -7.06 33.55
N ARG A 24 18.21 -8.21 34.06
CA ARG A 24 18.10 -8.53 35.50
C ARG A 24 18.82 -7.54 36.41
N LYS A 25 19.88 -6.88 35.94
CA LYS A 25 20.58 -5.82 36.67
C LYS A 25 19.85 -4.48 36.59
N ILE A 26 19.29 -4.14 35.42
CA ILE A 26 18.68 -2.83 35.15
C ILE A 26 17.23 -2.75 35.65
N ASN A 27 16.44 -3.82 35.54
CA ASN A 27 15.02 -3.82 35.90
C ASN A 27 14.76 -3.35 37.35
N PRO A 28 15.51 -3.82 38.38
CA PRO A 28 15.34 -3.28 39.73
C PRO A 28 15.63 -1.77 39.84
N MET A 29 16.60 -1.26 39.08
CA MET A 29 16.91 0.17 39.03
C MET A 29 15.78 0.97 38.38
N ILE A 30 15.16 0.42 37.33
CA ILE A 30 13.98 1.03 36.69
C ILE A 30 12.81 1.09 37.67
N VAL A 31 12.54 0.00 38.41
CA VAL A 31 11.49 -0.05 39.45
C VAL A 31 11.76 0.97 40.56
N GLN A 32 13.01 1.10 41.01
CA GLN A 32 13.38 2.11 41.99
C GLN A 32 13.14 3.53 41.45
N LEU A 33 13.58 3.80 40.22
CA LEU A 33 13.41 5.09 39.56
C LEU A 33 11.92 5.44 39.36
N ALA A 34 11.10 4.45 39.02
CA ALA A 34 9.65 4.58 38.91
C ALA A 34 9.03 5.09 40.22
N LYS A 35 9.45 4.52 41.37
CA LYS A 35 9.00 4.94 42.70
C LYS A 35 9.50 6.33 43.07
N GLU A 36 10.78 6.62 42.86
CA GLU A 36 11.39 7.93 43.19
C GLU A 36 10.78 9.09 42.41
N LEU A 37 10.40 8.85 41.15
CA LEU A 37 9.84 9.87 40.27
C LEU A 37 8.31 9.83 40.17
N ASP A 38 7.67 8.90 40.89
CA ASP A 38 6.23 8.63 40.83
C ASP A 38 5.76 8.44 39.37
N ILE A 39 6.41 7.53 38.64
CA ILE A 39 6.09 7.19 37.25
C ILE A 39 5.59 5.75 37.21
N LYS A 40 4.49 5.50 36.50
CA LYS A 40 3.95 4.14 36.32
C LYS A 40 4.92 3.28 35.52
N ILE A 41 5.01 2.00 35.89
CA ILE A 41 5.85 1.01 35.19
C ILE A 41 4.99 0.19 34.22
N LEU A 42 5.54 -0.25 33.10
CA LEU A 42 4.84 -1.05 32.08
C LEU A 42 5.68 -2.26 31.69
N ALA A 43 5.10 -3.45 31.76
CA ALA A 43 5.73 -4.66 31.26
C ALA A 43 5.42 -4.87 29.78
N THR A 44 6.44 -5.14 28.98
CA THR A 44 6.33 -5.53 27.57
C THR A 44 7.32 -6.67 27.26
N ASN A 45 7.27 -7.22 26.04
CA ASN A 45 8.13 -8.35 25.64
C ASN A 45 8.88 -8.11 24.31
N ASP A 46 8.89 -6.87 23.81
CA ASP A 46 9.55 -6.49 22.54
C ASP A 46 9.37 -7.55 21.43
N THR A 47 8.12 -7.90 21.17
CA THR A 47 7.77 -9.06 20.35
C THR A 47 8.13 -8.82 18.88
N HIS A 48 8.87 -9.76 18.29
CA HIS A 48 9.35 -9.72 16.91
C HIS A 48 8.86 -10.90 16.04
N TYR A 49 8.26 -11.92 16.66
CA TYR A 49 7.73 -13.11 16.00
C TYR A 49 6.59 -13.72 16.83
N THR A 50 5.81 -14.64 16.24
CA THR A 50 4.58 -15.12 16.89
C THR A 50 4.87 -16.21 17.91
N LYS A 51 5.60 -17.27 17.51
CA LYS A 51 5.88 -18.44 18.37
C LYS A 51 7.35 -18.52 18.71
N LYS A 52 7.68 -19.09 19.87
CA LYS A 52 9.07 -19.28 20.32
C LYS A 52 9.96 -19.97 19.26
N ASP A 53 9.43 -20.98 18.56
CA ASP A 53 10.14 -21.73 17.51
C ASP A 53 10.35 -20.94 16.20
N ASP A 54 9.87 -19.70 16.11
CA ASP A 54 10.09 -18.81 14.96
C ASP A 54 11.37 -17.98 15.09
N ALA A 55 12.10 -18.08 16.21
CA ALA A 55 13.33 -17.33 16.45
C ALA A 55 14.36 -17.48 15.31
N LEU A 56 14.60 -18.72 14.84
CA LEU A 56 15.50 -18.97 13.72
C LEU A 56 14.98 -18.36 12.41
N ALA A 57 13.68 -18.46 12.13
CA ALA A 57 13.08 -17.84 10.95
C ALA A 57 13.24 -16.31 10.98
N ARG A 58 13.03 -15.69 12.15
CA ARG A 58 13.25 -14.26 12.37
C ARG A 58 14.71 -13.85 12.15
N GLU A 59 15.66 -14.67 12.58
CA GLU A 59 17.09 -14.44 12.34
C GLU A 59 17.42 -14.51 10.86
N ILE A 60 16.97 -15.57 10.18
CA ILE A 60 17.13 -15.75 8.73
C ILE A 60 16.54 -14.56 7.98
N LEU A 61 15.35 -14.08 8.35
CA LEU A 61 14.74 -12.90 7.72
C LEU A 61 15.63 -11.64 7.82
N THR A 62 16.31 -11.43 8.95
CA THR A 62 17.28 -10.32 9.10
C THR A 62 18.50 -10.49 8.24
N CYS A 63 19.03 -11.71 8.17
CA CYS A 63 20.17 -12.02 7.30
C CYS A 63 19.80 -11.81 5.83
N ILE A 64 18.60 -12.19 5.40
CA ILE A 64 18.08 -11.93 4.05
C ILE A 64 18.02 -10.41 3.79
N LYS A 65 17.46 -9.64 4.72
CA LYS A 65 17.39 -8.17 4.62
C LYS A 65 18.77 -7.54 4.50
N ASN A 66 19.73 -7.99 5.30
CA ASN A 66 21.08 -7.43 5.35
C ASN A 66 22.01 -8.00 4.27
N GLY A 67 21.60 -9.04 3.54
CA GLY A 67 22.40 -9.69 2.50
C GLY A 67 23.62 -10.45 3.04
N ILE A 68 23.58 -10.91 4.30
CA ILE A 68 24.67 -11.62 4.98
C ILE A 68 24.30 -13.08 5.25
N LYS A 69 25.29 -13.94 5.46
CA LYS A 69 25.04 -15.30 5.94
C LYS A 69 24.70 -15.30 7.43
N ILE A 70 24.06 -16.36 7.90
CA ILE A 70 23.72 -16.51 9.31
C ILE A 70 24.99 -16.50 10.20
N GLU A 71 26.07 -17.17 9.76
CA GLU A 71 27.36 -17.20 10.46
C GLU A 71 27.98 -15.80 10.67
N ASP A 72 27.73 -14.87 9.75
CA ASP A 72 28.26 -13.50 9.78
C ASP A 72 27.38 -12.51 10.56
N ASN A 73 26.19 -12.93 11.01
CA ASN A 73 25.28 -12.06 11.74
C ASN A 73 25.78 -11.83 13.17
N LYS A 74 26.42 -10.67 13.40
CA LYS A 74 26.91 -10.23 14.71
C LYS A 74 25.85 -9.52 15.55
N ASN A 75 24.80 -9.01 14.92
CA ASN A 75 23.71 -8.24 15.56
C ASN A 75 22.45 -9.12 15.68
N ARG A 76 22.62 -10.33 16.22
CA ARG A 76 21.50 -11.24 16.48
C ARG A 76 20.67 -10.67 17.63
N LEU A 77 19.35 -10.83 17.54
CA LEU A 77 18.50 -10.69 18.73
C LEU A 77 19.01 -11.70 19.75
N GLU A 78 19.37 -11.20 20.93
CA GLU A 78 19.89 -12.04 22.00
C GLU A 78 18.74 -12.94 22.52
N GLY A 79 19.00 -14.24 22.71
CA GLY A 79 17.98 -15.19 23.18
C GLY A 79 16.83 -15.46 22.19
N SER A 80 15.81 -16.17 22.67
CA SER A 80 14.65 -16.63 21.90
C SER A 80 13.30 -16.25 22.52
N GLU A 81 13.31 -15.24 23.39
CA GLU A 81 12.16 -14.86 24.22
C GLU A 81 11.32 -13.72 23.62
N HIS A 82 11.63 -13.26 22.40
CA HIS A 82 10.96 -12.15 21.70
C HIS A 82 9.72 -12.59 20.91
N TYR A 83 8.99 -13.61 21.40
CA TYR A 83 7.74 -14.08 20.79
C TYR A 83 6.52 -13.42 21.43
N LEU A 84 5.32 -13.71 20.91
CA LEU A 84 4.08 -13.29 21.54
C LEU A 84 3.77 -14.23 22.71
N LYS A 85 4.29 -13.89 23.91
CA LYS A 85 4.02 -14.64 25.14
C LYS A 85 2.54 -14.59 25.51
N THR A 86 2.07 -15.68 26.09
CA THR A 86 0.76 -15.76 26.74
C THR A 86 0.73 -14.92 28.02
N ALA A 87 -0.48 -14.61 28.52
CA ALA A 87 -0.65 -13.89 29.78
C ALA A 87 0.00 -14.61 30.96
N ASP A 88 -0.08 -15.94 31.01
CA ASP A 88 0.53 -16.76 32.06
C ASP A 88 2.07 -16.69 31.99
N GLU A 89 2.66 -16.79 30.81
CA GLU A 89 4.11 -16.63 30.62
C GLU A 89 4.57 -15.23 31.05
N MET A 90 3.84 -14.17 30.69
CA MET A 90 4.13 -12.81 31.13
C MET A 90 3.99 -12.65 32.64
N PHE A 91 3.00 -13.29 33.26
CA PHE A 91 2.84 -13.31 34.71
C PHE A 91 4.02 -14.01 35.40
N GLN A 92 4.47 -15.16 34.90
CA GLN A 92 5.64 -15.84 35.47
C GLN A 92 6.89 -14.96 35.43
N VAL A 93 7.09 -14.19 34.35
CA VAL A 93 8.22 -13.28 34.21
C VAL A 93 8.13 -12.08 35.15
N PHE A 94 6.94 -11.49 35.32
CA PHE A 94 6.75 -10.23 36.07
C PHE A 94 5.94 -10.37 37.37
N HIS A 95 5.87 -11.57 37.96
CA HIS A 95 5.09 -11.82 39.18
C HIS A 95 5.49 -10.96 40.38
N GLU A 96 6.75 -10.50 40.44
CA GLU A 96 7.26 -9.60 41.48
C GLU A 96 6.80 -8.14 41.30
N ILE A 97 6.28 -7.78 40.11
CA ILE A 97 5.87 -6.42 39.74
C ILE A 97 4.49 -6.47 39.02
N PRO A 98 3.44 -6.99 39.68
CA PRO A 98 2.13 -7.20 39.06
C PRO A 98 1.50 -5.90 38.53
N GLU A 99 1.85 -4.75 39.09
CA GLU A 99 1.42 -3.44 38.61
C GLU A 99 1.89 -3.15 37.17
N ALA A 100 3.04 -3.68 36.75
CA ALA A 100 3.58 -3.49 35.40
C ALA A 100 2.70 -4.16 34.35
N LEU A 101 2.15 -5.33 34.68
CA LEU A 101 1.20 -6.06 33.84
C LEU A 101 -0.16 -5.36 33.84
N LYS A 102 -0.66 -4.93 35.01
CA LYS A 102 -1.95 -4.23 35.13
C LYS A 102 -1.98 -2.93 34.30
N ASN A 103 -0.88 -2.18 34.27
CA ASN A 103 -0.80 -0.93 33.51
C ASN A 103 -0.90 -1.15 31.99
N SER A 104 -0.62 -2.35 31.47
CA SER A 104 -0.84 -2.67 30.05
C SER A 104 -2.33 -2.62 29.67
N LEU A 105 -3.21 -3.07 30.58
CA LEU A 105 -4.66 -3.00 30.39
C LEU A 105 -5.17 -1.56 30.46
N GLU A 106 -4.66 -0.77 31.40
CA GLU A 106 -4.98 0.67 31.48
C GLU A 106 -4.63 1.39 30.17
N ILE A 107 -3.46 1.12 29.59
CA ILE A 107 -3.05 1.72 28.31
C ILE A 107 -3.98 1.26 27.20
N ALA A 108 -4.30 -0.04 27.13
CA ALA A 108 -5.22 -0.57 26.13
C ALA A 108 -6.60 0.10 26.20
N GLU A 109 -7.12 0.35 27.41
CA GLU A 109 -8.40 1.04 27.63
C GLU A 109 -8.36 2.53 27.24
N LYS A 110 -7.20 3.19 27.41
CA LYS A 110 -7.01 4.59 27.00
C LYS A 110 -6.91 4.76 25.48
N CYS A 111 -6.35 3.78 24.78
CA CYS A 111 -6.07 3.85 23.35
C CYS A 111 -7.31 3.60 22.48
N ASN A 112 -8.09 4.65 22.20
CA ASN A 112 -9.28 4.59 21.36
C ASN A 112 -9.05 5.34 20.04
N VAL A 113 -8.52 4.63 19.03
CA VAL A 113 -8.27 5.18 17.69
C VAL A 113 -9.29 4.62 16.71
N SER A 114 -9.99 5.50 15.99
CA SER A 114 -11.00 5.12 15.00
C SER A 114 -10.63 5.60 13.61
N PHE A 115 -10.75 4.73 12.62
CA PHE A 115 -10.64 5.07 11.21
C PHE A 115 -12.03 5.16 10.58
N LYS A 116 -12.22 6.15 9.70
CA LYS A 116 -13.43 6.25 8.89
C LYS A 116 -13.11 5.63 7.54
N PHE A 117 -13.71 4.48 7.26
CA PHE A 117 -13.56 3.79 5.99
C PHE A 117 -14.74 4.08 5.06
N ASN A 118 -14.52 3.96 3.75
CA ASN A 118 -15.53 4.10 2.70
C ASN A 118 -16.24 5.47 2.68
N GLN A 119 -15.59 6.52 3.18
CA GLN A 119 -16.05 7.91 3.07
C GLN A 119 -15.17 8.64 2.07
N TYR A 120 -15.68 8.89 0.87
CA TYR A 120 -14.90 9.53 -0.19
C TYR A 120 -14.60 10.98 0.16
N VAL A 121 -13.31 11.32 0.21
CA VAL A 121 -12.83 12.69 0.39
C VAL A 121 -12.25 13.15 -0.94
N MET A 122 -13.09 13.82 -1.73
CA MET A 122 -12.65 14.36 -3.02
C MET A 122 -11.77 15.60 -2.83
N PRO A 123 -10.64 15.71 -3.55
CA PRO A 123 -9.88 16.94 -3.64
C PRO A 123 -10.74 18.08 -4.19
N ASN A 124 -10.49 19.31 -3.73
CA ASN A 124 -11.16 20.47 -4.29
C ASN A 124 -10.63 20.74 -5.70
N PHE A 125 -11.50 20.68 -6.71
CA PHE A 125 -11.16 21.14 -8.05
C PHE A 125 -11.23 22.68 -8.13
N PRO A 126 -10.23 23.37 -8.71
CA PRO A 126 -10.30 24.82 -8.87
C PRO A 126 -11.36 25.20 -9.92
N LEU A 127 -12.46 25.79 -9.47
CA LEU A 127 -13.61 26.14 -10.31
C LEU A 127 -13.56 27.60 -10.76
N PRO A 128 -14.04 27.91 -11.99
CA PRO A 128 -14.18 29.30 -12.42
C PRO A 128 -15.27 30.03 -11.61
N PRO A 129 -15.19 31.38 -11.48
CA PRO A 129 -16.19 32.15 -10.75
C PRO A 129 -17.61 31.89 -11.25
N GLY A 130 -18.55 31.70 -10.32
CA GLY A 130 -19.97 31.48 -10.63
C GLY A 130 -20.34 30.03 -10.97
N HIS A 131 -19.40 29.09 -10.86
CA HIS A 131 -19.66 27.66 -11.03
C HIS A 131 -19.36 26.85 -9.77
N ASP A 132 -20.22 25.87 -9.50
CA ASP A 132 -19.91 24.70 -8.66
C ASP A 132 -19.43 23.52 -9.53
N ALA A 133 -19.00 22.42 -8.92
CA ALA A 133 -18.50 21.26 -9.67
C ALA A 133 -19.55 20.65 -10.62
N ASN A 134 -20.81 20.60 -10.20
CA ASN A 134 -21.91 20.02 -10.97
C ASN A 134 -22.25 20.86 -12.21
N SER A 135 -22.41 22.17 -12.04
CA SER A 135 -22.68 23.11 -13.13
C SER A 135 -21.50 23.20 -14.10
N TYR A 136 -20.27 23.12 -13.60
CA TYR A 136 -19.08 23.13 -14.45
C TYR A 136 -18.94 21.82 -15.25
N LEU A 137 -19.16 20.67 -14.60
CA LEU A 137 -19.23 19.37 -15.27
C LEU A 137 -20.24 19.40 -16.42
N ASN A 138 -21.48 19.81 -16.13
CA ASN A 138 -22.54 19.87 -17.14
C ASN A 138 -22.18 20.80 -18.31
N LYS A 139 -21.58 21.96 -18.01
CA LYS A 139 -21.11 22.89 -19.05
C LYS A 139 -20.06 22.24 -19.95
N LEU A 140 -19.01 21.63 -19.37
CA LEU A 140 -17.95 20.98 -20.15
C LEU A 140 -18.46 19.81 -20.97
N ALA A 141 -19.36 18.99 -20.41
CA ALA A 141 -20.00 17.88 -21.11
C ALA A 141 -20.81 18.37 -22.33
N LEU A 142 -21.60 19.43 -22.17
CA LEU A 142 -22.37 20.03 -23.27
C LEU A 142 -21.50 20.68 -24.34
N ASP A 143 -20.47 21.42 -23.93
CA ASP A 143 -19.52 22.04 -24.85
C ASP A 143 -18.73 20.97 -25.63
N GLY A 144 -18.33 19.90 -24.95
CA GLY A 144 -17.70 18.72 -25.54
C GLY A 144 -18.60 17.99 -26.53
N LEU A 145 -19.89 17.82 -26.19
CA LEU A 145 -20.88 17.21 -27.07
C LEU A 145 -20.99 17.95 -28.41
N ARG A 146 -21.07 19.29 -28.38
CA ARG A 146 -21.13 20.14 -29.57
C ARG A 146 -19.86 20.07 -30.43
N LYS A 147 -18.71 19.73 -29.84
CA LYS A 147 -17.45 19.58 -30.58
C LYS A 147 -17.31 18.20 -31.21
N LYS A 148 -17.75 17.14 -30.52
CA LYS A 148 -17.58 15.75 -30.96
C LYS A 148 -18.65 15.31 -31.96
N TYR A 149 -19.89 15.79 -31.81
CA TYR A 149 -21.00 15.41 -32.69
C TYR A 149 -21.39 16.56 -33.63
N LYS A 150 -21.43 16.27 -34.93
CA LYS A 150 -21.93 17.21 -35.96
C LYS A 150 -23.45 17.42 -35.84
N GLU A 151 -24.17 16.34 -35.56
CA GLU A 151 -25.62 16.36 -35.33
C GLU A 151 -25.93 15.71 -33.98
N ILE A 152 -26.66 16.43 -33.13
CA ILE A 152 -27.04 15.96 -31.80
C ILE A 152 -28.46 15.39 -31.89
N THR A 153 -28.56 14.06 -31.93
CA THR A 153 -29.85 13.37 -31.92
C THR A 153 -30.50 13.41 -30.52
N PRO A 154 -31.83 13.22 -30.42
CA PRO A 154 -32.50 13.13 -29.12
C PRO A 154 -31.94 12.03 -28.22
N GLU A 155 -31.48 10.92 -28.79
CA GLU A 155 -30.87 9.80 -28.07
C GLU A 155 -29.54 10.19 -27.43
N ILE A 156 -28.66 10.86 -28.18
CA ILE A 156 -27.37 11.35 -27.70
C ILE A 156 -27.57 12.32 -26.53
N ASN A 157 -28.46 13.31 -26.70
CA ASN A 157 -28.74 14.29 -25.65
C ASN A 157 -29.40 13.65 -24.42
N LYS A 158 -30.26 12.65 -24.60
CA LYS A 158 -30.87 11.89 -23.50
C LYS A 158 -29.83 11.10 -22.72
N ARG A 159 -28.90 10.41 -23.40
CA ARG A 159 -27.81 9.67 -22.76
C ARG A 159 -26.90 10.60 -21.97
N LEU A 160 -26.47 11.71 -22.56
CA LEU A 160 -25.61 12.68 -21.86
C LEU A 160 -26.25 13.21 -20.58
N ARG A 161 -27.52 13.63 -20.64
CA ARG A 161 -28.24 14.14 -19.46
C ARG A 161 -28.37 13.09 -18.36
N TYR A 162 -28.74 11.86 -18.72
CA TYR A 162 -28.83 10.75 -17.78
C TYR A 162 -27.49 10.51 -17.06
N GLU A 163 -26.37 10.48 -17.80
CA GLU A 163 -25.06 10.29 -17.20
C GLU A 163 -24.65 11.47 -16.30
N VAL A 164 -24.83 12.72 -16.75
CA VAL A 164 -24.52 13.93 -15.95
C VAL A 164 -25.33 13.96 -14.65
N ASP A 165 -26.63 13.67 -14.73
CA ASP A 165 -27.52 13.63 -13.56
C ASP A 165 -27.08 12.53 -12.58
N MET A 166 -26.67 11.37 -13.09
CA MET A 166 -26.21 10.25 -12.26
C MET A 166 -24.86 10.53 -11.59
N ILE A 167 -23.89 11.10 -12.31
CA ILE A 167 -22.59 11.52 -11.76
C ILE A 167 -22.79 12.57 -10.67
N THR A 168 -23.67 13.55 -10.92
CA THR A 168 -24.02 14.59 -9.96
C THR A 168 -24.67 14.00 -8.71
N LYS A 169 -25.65 13.10 -8.88
CA LYS A 169 -26.37 12.45 -7.76
C LYS A 169 -25.44 11.61 -6.89
N MET A 170 -24.43 10.98 -7.47
CA MET A 170 -23.46 10.15 -6.75
C MET A 170 -22.29 10.95 -6.16
N GLY A 171 -22.18 12.25 -6.45
CA GLY A 171 -21.14 13.12 -5.89
C GLY A 171 -19.76 12.93 -6.53
N PHE A 172 -19.72 12.58 -7.82
CA PHE A 172 -18.47 12.34 -8.56
C PHE A 172 -18.13 13.45 -9.57
N SER A 173 -18.72 14.63 -9.45
CA SER A 173 -18.46 15.72 -10.40
C SER A 173 -17.01 16.21 -10.34
N GLU A 174 -16.46 16.43 -9.14
CA GLU A 174 -15.06 16.80 -8.97
C GLU A 174 -14.11 15.75 -9.55
N TYR A 175 -14.43 14.46 -9.38
CA TYR A 175 -13.64 13.36 -9.93
C TYR A 175 -13.47 13.50 -11.46
N PHE A 176 -14.59 13.65 -12.18
CA PHE A 176 -14.54 13.80 -13.65
C PHE A 176 -13.81 15.08 -14.08
N LEU A 177 -13.94 16.17 -13.31
CA LEU A 177 -13.21 17.41 -13.58
C LEU A 177 -11.70 17.24 -13.40
N ILE A 178 -11.26 16.59 -12.32
CA ILE A 178 -9.85 16.29 -12.06
C ILE A 178 -9.27 15.45 -13.20
N VAL A 179 -9.99 14.38 -13.60
CA VAL A 179 -9.56 13.46 -14.66
C VAL A 179 -9.46 14.16 -16.02
N ALA A 180 -10.50 14.88 -16.42
CA ALA A 180 -10.50 15.61 -17.68
C ALA A 180 -9.37 16.66 -17.76
N ASP A 181 -9.07 17.30 -16.64
CA ASP A 181 -8.10 18.39 -16.57
C ASP A 181 -6.65 17.94 -16.82
N TYR A 182 -6.18 16.87 -16.17
CA TYR A 182 -4.82 16.39 -16.42
C TYR A 182 -4.68 15.74 -17.80
N ILE A 183 -5.76 15.14 -18.35
CA ILE A 183 -5.77 14.60 -19.72
C ILE A 183 -5.70 15.73 -20.75
N ASP A 184 -6.48 16.78 -20.57
CA ASP A 184 -6.45 17.97 -21.43
C ASP A 184 -5.08 18.67 -21.37
N TYR A 185 -4.48 18.79 -20.17
CA TYR A 185 -3.10 19.27 -20.02
C TYR A 185 -2.11 18.43 -20.83
N ALA A 186 -2.15 17.10 -20.68
CA ALA A 186 -1.25 16.19 -21.38
C ALA A 186 -1.35 16.37 -22.90
N ARG A 187 -2.56 16.37 -23.45
CA ARG A 187 -2.79 16.58 -24.89
C ARG A 187 -2.30 17.94 -25.37
N LYS A 188 -2.55 19.03 -24.63
CA LYS A 188 -2.07 20.38 -24.97
C LYS A 188 -0.55 20.50 -24.97
N LYS A 189 0.14 19.68 -24.16
CA LYS A 189 1.61 19.59 -24.10
C LYS A 189 2.20 18.58 -25.09
N GLY A 190 1.36 17.98 -25.96
CA GLY A 190 1.78 16.97 -26.92
C GLY A 190 2.20 15.65 -26.27
N ILE A 191 1.76 15.37 -25.04
CA ILE A 191 1.96 14.08 -24.38
C ILE A 191 0.87 13.14 -24.90
N GLN A 192 1.28 12.01 -25.48
CA GLN A 192 0.34 11.01 -25.99
C GLN A 192 -0.44 10.38 -24.84
N VAL A 193 -1.77 10.36 -24.97
CA VAL A 193 -2.71 9.76 -24.03
C VAL A 193 -3.43 8.62 -24.74
N GLY A 194 -3.61 7.50 -24.05
CA GLY A 194 -4.36 6.37 -24.58
C GLY A 194 -5.84 6.70 -24.80
N PRO A 195 -6.54 5.92 -25.65
CA PRO A 195 -7.95 6.18 -25.98
C PRO A 195 -8.94 5.94 -24.82
N GLY A 196 -8.45 5.44 -23.68
CA GLY A 196 -9.22 5.06 -22.50
C GLY A 196 -9.20 3.56 -22.25
N ARG A 197 -9.12 3.16 -20.97
CA ARG A 197 -9.11 1.75 -20.52
C ARG A 197 -10.36 1.45 -19.68
N GLY A 198 -10.72 0.17 -19.65
CA GLY A 198 -11.70 -0.35 -18.69
C GLY A 198 -13.12 0.11 -18.99
N SER A 199 -13.92 0.28 -17.94
CA SER A 199 -15.32 0.65 -18.07
C SER A 199 -15.53 2.14 -18.38
N ALA A 200 -14.53 2.99 -18.15
CA ALA A 200 -14.59 4.43 -18.45
C ALA A 200 -15.00 4.75 -19.90
N ALA A 201 -14.61 3.89 -20.86
CA ALA A 201 -14.98 3.99 -22.26
C ALA A 201 -16.49 3.87 -22.53
N GLY A 202 -17.28 3.39 -21.57
CA GLY A 202 -18.74 3.30 -21.69
C GLY A 202 -19.51 4.60 -21.38
N SER A 203 -18.82 5.66 -20.95
CA SER A 203 -19.44 6.94 -20.61
C SER A 203 -19.37 7.95 -21.76
N ILE A 204 -20.52 8.47 -22.18
CA ILE A 204 -20.56 9.59 -23.13
C ILE A 204 -20.06 10.88 -22.49
N VAL A 205 -20.21 11.05 -21.16
CA VAL A 205 -19.63 12.18 -20.43
C VAL A 205 -18.10 12.11 -20.50
N ALA A 206 -17.51 10.93 -20.27
CA ALA A 206 -16.06 10.75 -20.43
C ALA A 206 -15.59 11.08 -21.86
N TYR A 207 -16.32 10.60 -22.88
CA TYR A 207 -15.98 10.88 -24.28
C TYR A 207 -16.07 12.38 -24.64
N THR A 208 -17.15 13.05 -24.21
CA THR A 208 -17.38 14.47 -24.52
C THR A 208 -16.40 15.39 -23.80
N MET A 209 -16.04 15.08 -22.55
CA MET A 209 -15.00 15.78 -21.81
C MET A 209 -13.58 15.46 -22.30
N GLY A 210 -13.44 14.51 -23.22
CA GLY A 210 -12.16 14.06 -23.74
C GLY A 210 -11.37 13.17 -22.77
N ILE A 211 -11.99 12.61 -21.75
CA ILE A 211 -11.35 11.58 -20.91
C ILE A 211 -11.07 10.33 -21.73
N THR A 212 -12.01 9.97 -22.62
CA THR A 212 -11.86 8.86 -23.57
C THR A 212 -11.97 9.38 -25.01
N ASP A 213 -11.42 8.62 -25.96
CA ASP A 213 -11.45 8.97 -27.39
C ASP A 213 -12.39 8.07 -28.20
N ILE A 214 -13.06 7.12 -27.57
CA ILE A 214 -14.01 6.21 -28.20
C ILE A 214 -15.44 6.68 -27.93
N ASP A 215 -16.23 6.87 -28.99
CA ASP A 215 -17.68 7.12 -28.89
C ASP A 215 -18.37 5.83 -28.41
N PRO A 216 -19.04 5.83 -27.24
CA PRO A 216 -19.65 4.61 -26.70
C PRO A 216 -20.89 4.13 -27.45
N LEU A 217 -21.60 5.03 -28.15
CA LEU A 217 -22.93 4.71 -28.70
C LEU A 217 -22.88 3.72 -29.88
N PRO A 218 -22.00 3.87 -30.88
CA PRO A 218 -21.92 2.93 -32.01
C PRO A 218 -21.56 1.50 -31.59
N TYR A 219 -20.86 1.35 -30.47
CA TYR A 219 -20.40 0.05 -29.95
C TYR A 219 -21.28 -0.47 -28.80
N ASN A 220 -22.40 0.20 -28.50
CA ASN A 220 -23.34 -0.16 -27.44
C ASN A 220 -22.64 -0.35 -26.07
N LEU A 221 -21.68 0.52 -25.76
CA LEU A 221 -20.97 0.48 -24.48
C LEU A 221 -21.88 1.04 -23.38
N LEU A 222 -21.97 0.31 -22.27
CA LEU A 222 -22.90 0.59 -21.18
C LEU A 222 -22.26 1.47 -20.11
N PHE A 223 -22.95 2.54 -19.72
CA PHE A 223 -22.51 3.44 -18.66
C PHE A 223 -22.60 2.77 -17.29
N GLU A 224 -23.61 1.92 -17.08
CA GLU A 224 -23.88 1.23 -15.81
C GLU A 224 -22.76 0.24 -15.44
N ARG A 225 -21.95 -0.19 -16.42
CA ARG A 225 -20.75 -0.99 -16.15
C ARG A 225 -19.63 -0.15 -15.54
N PHE A 226 -19.62 1.15 -15.81
CA PHE A 226 -18.69 2.09 -15.20
C PHE A 226 -19.19 2.59 -13.86
N LEU A 227 -20.44 3.06 -13.82
CA LEU A 227 -21.00 3.73 -12.67
C LEU A 227 -22.43 3.23 -12.46
N ASN A 228 -22.60 2.42 -11.42
CA ASN A 228 -23.85 1.74 -11.14
C ASN A 228 -24.59 2.45 -9.98
N PRO A 229 -25.84 2.90 -10.17
CA PRO A 229 -26.61 3.58 -9.12
C PRO A 229 -26.95 2.68 -7.92
N GLU A 230 -27.03 1.36 -8.11
CA GLU A 230 -27.31 0.40 -7.04
C GLU A 230 -26.09 0.09 -6.17
N ARG A 231 -24.89 0.42 -6.65
CA ARG A 231 -23.63 0.21 -5.95
C ARG A 231 -22.77 1.47 -6.05
N VAL A 232 -22.86 2.33 -5.03
CA VAL A 232 -21.97 3.48 -4.89
C VAL A 232 -20.55 2.99 -4.61
N SER A 233 -19.76 2.87 -5.66
CA SER A 233 -18.31 2.66 -5.60
C SER A 233 -17.61 3.80 -6.34
N MET A 234 -16.39 4.12 -5.92
CA MET A 234 -15.57 5.11 -6.59
C MET A 234 -15.35 4.69 -8.05
N PRO A 235 -15.60 5.56 -9.05
CA PRO A 235 -15.23 5.29 -10.42
C PRO A 235 -13.70 5.20 -10.51
N ASP A 236 -13.21 4.23 -11.29
CA ASP A 236 -11.78 4.05 -11.55
C ASP A 236 -11.51 4.30 -13.04
N VAL A 237 -10.69 5.31 -13.34
CA VAL A 237 -10.31 5.74 -14.68
C VAL A 237 -8.80 5.61 -14.79
N ASP A 238 -8.38 4.44 -15.23
CA ASP A 238 -7.00 4.20 -15.62
C ASP A 238 -6.65 5.02 -16.86
N THR A 239 -5.61 5.84 -16.76
CA THR A 239 -5.16 6.66 -17.88
C THR A 239 -3.76 6.24 -18.32
N ASP A 240 -3.64 5.85 -19.59
CA ASP A 240 -2.37 5.50 -20.22
C ASP A 240 -1.66 6.74 -20.77
N PHE A 241 -0.39 6.92 -20.43
CA PHE A 241 0.51 7.95 -20.96
C PHE A 241 1.72 7.30 -21.63
N CYS A 242 2.42 8.06 -22.48
CA CYS A 242 3.76 7.65 -22.91
C CYS A 242 4.72 7.63 -21.71
N ILE A 243 5.60 6.63 -21.67
CA ILE A 243 6.47 6.38 -20.50
C ILE A 243 7.38 7.57 -20.23
N ASP A 244 7.95 8.16 -21.28
CA ASP A 244 9.02 9.15 -21.18
C ASP A 244 8.55 10.50 -20.62
N ARG A 245 7.24 10.79 -20.72
CA ARG A 245 6.67 12.11 -20.35
C ARG A 245 5.56 12.02 -19.31
N ARG A 246 5.29 10.85 -18.73
CA ARG A 246 4.27 10.69 -17.68
C ARG A 246 4.56 11.53 -16.43
N ASP A 247 5.85 11.69 -16.10
CA ASP A 247 6.25 12.39 -14.88
C ASP A 247 5.92 13.89 -14.97
N GLU A 248 5.83 14.46 -16.18
CA GLU A 248 5.34 15.83 -16.42
C GLU A 248 3.87 15.99 -15.99
N VAL A 249 3.05 14.95 -16.17
CA VAL A 249 1.63 14.95 -15.77
C VAL A 249 1.51 14.84 -14.24
N ILE A 250 2.32 13.97 -13.62
CA ILE A 250 2.39 13.86 -12.15
C ILE A 250 2.84 15.19 -11.54
N GLN A 251 3.84 15.84 -12.14
CA GLN A 251 4.31 17.15 -11.70
C GLN A 251 3.20 18.21 -11.83
N TYR A 252 2.47 18.23 -12.95
CA TYR A 252 1.33 19.14 -13.13
C TYR A 252 0.27 18.97 -12.05
N VAL A 253 -0.12 17.73 -11.74
CA VAL A 253 -1.08 17.42 -10.68
C VAL A 253 -0.53 17.86 -9.32
N THR A 254 0.75 17.61 -9.05
CA THR A 254 1.43 18.02 -7.81
C THR A 254 1.46 19.54 -7.63
N GLU A 255 1.74 20.29 -8.69
CA GLU A 255 1.74 21.75 -8.67
C GLU A 255 0.33 22.33 -8.51
N LYS A 256 -0.67 21.69 -9.13
CA LYS A 256 -2.06 22.14 -9.12
C LYS A 256 -2.77 21.91 -7.78
N TYR A 257 -2.62 20.71 -7.21
CA TYR A 257 -3.30 20.34 -5.95
C TYR A 257 -2.43 20.56 -4.71
N GLY A 258 -1.13 20.82 -4.90
CA GLY A 258 -0.19 21.12 -3.82
C GLY A 258 0.73 19.95 -3.47
N LYS A 259 2.00 20.26 -3.19
CA LYS A 259 3.06 19.28 -2.91
C LYS A 259 2.78 18.40 -1.69
N THR A 260 2.02 18.89 -0.73
CA THR A 260 1.63 18.15 0.50
C THR A 260 0.39 17.29 0.31
N ASN A 261 -0.35 17.51 -0.77
CA ASN A 261 -1.65 16.90 -1.03
C ASN A 261 -1.57 15.77 -2.07
N VAL A 262 -0.43 15.67 -2.75
CA VAL A 262 -0.18 14.66 -3.79
C VAL A 262 1.03 13.84 -3.39
N SER A 263 0.91 12.53 -3.47
CA SER A 263 1.99 11.59 -3.16
C SER A 263 1.94 10.39 -4.08
N GLN A 264 3.09 9.77 -4.30
CA GLN A 264 3.13 8.43 -4.87
C GLN A 264 2.71 7.41 -3.81
N ILE A 265 2.34 6.21 -4.24
CA ILE A 265 1.88 5.13 -3.37
C ILE A 265 3.01 4.12 -3.15
N VAL A 266 3.18 3.58 -1.94
CA VAL A 266 4.14 2.50 -1.69
C VAL A 266 3.66 1.17 -2.27
N THR A 267 4.60 0.38 -2.78
CA THR A 267 4.41 -1.03 -3.10
C THR A 267 5.31 -1.87 -2.22
N LEU A 268 4.76 -2.85 -1.53
CA LEU A 268 5.53 -3.79 -0.72
C LEU A 268 5.85 -5.05 -1.55
N GLY A 269 7.13 -5.25 -1.85
CA GLY A 269 7.60 -6.49 -2.48
C GLY A 269 7.64 -7.60 -1.45
N THR A 270 6.96 -8.72 -1.72
CA THR A 270 6.90 -9.88 -0.81
C THR A 270 7.83 -11.02 -1.25
N LEU A 271 8.15 -11.91 -0.30
CA LEU A 271 8.92 -13.12 -0.55
C LEU A 271 8.07 -14.19 -1.27
N GLY A 272 8.21 -14.30 -2.59
CA GLY A 272 7.56 -15.36 -3.38
C GLY A 272 8.25 -16.73 -3.22
N ALA A 273 7.50 -17.82 -3.44
CA ALA A 273 7.91 -19.22 -3.22
C ALA A 273 9.35 -19.57 -3.68
N LYS A 274 9.69 -19.26 -4.94
CA LYS A 274 11.03 -19.54 -5.48
C LYS A 274 12.11 -18.66 -4.87
N GLN A 275 11.78 -17.40 -4.63
CA GLN A 275 12.73 -16.42 -4.13
C GLN A 275 13.08 -16.70 -2.68
N VAL A 276 12.10 -17.06 -1.85
CA VAL A 276 12.32 -17.38 -0.44
C VAL A 276 13.20 -18.61 -0.27
N ILE A 277 13.01 -19.67 -1.06
CA ILE A 277 13.89 -20.85 -1.02
C ILE A 277 15.34 -20.46 -1.35
N ARG A 278 15.54 -19.64 -2.39
CA ARG A 278 16.89 -19.19 -2.76
C ARG A 278 17.54 -18.33 -1.68
N ASP A 279 16.78 -17.40 -1.12
CA ASP A 279 17.28 -16.47 -0.11
C ASP A 279 17.63 -17.22 1.20
N VAL A 280 16.78 -18.15 1.65
CA VAL A 280 17.05 -19.01 2.81
C VAL A 280 18.28 -19.87 2.56
N SER A 281 18.36 -20.56 1.41
CA SER A 281 19.52 -21.40 1.07
C SER A 281 20.83 -20.60 1.08
N LYS A 282 20.83 -19.40 0.50
CA LYS A 282 22.02 -18.52 0.46
C LYS A 282 22.44 -18.09 1.87
N VAL A 283 21.50 -17.68 2.71
CA VAL A 283 21.78 -17.24 4.08
C VAL A 283 22.32 -18.37 4.96
N MET A 284 21.81 -19.59 4.77
CA MET A 284 22.30 -20.78 5.47
C MET A 284 23.65 -21.29 4.94
N GLY A 285 24.22 -20.65 3.90
CA GLY A 285 25.55 -20.97 3.38
C GLY A 285 25.59 -22.06 2.31
N TYR A 286 24.44 -22.51 1.78
CA TYR A 286 24.40 -23.48 0.70
C TYR A 286 24.88 -22.88 -0.64
N SER A 287 25.34 -23.76 -1.54
CA SER A 287 25.85 -23.34 -2.85
C SER A 287 24.74 -22.75 -3.72
N VAL A 288 25.11 -21.84 -4.62
CA VAL A 288 24.17 -21.26 -5.61
C VAL A 288 23.56 -22.36 -6.49
N SER A 289 24.34 -23.40 -6.82
CA SER A 289 23.88 -24.53 -7.63
C SER A 289 22.77 -25.30 -6.93
N ASP A 290 22.92 -25.59 -5.63
CA ASP A 290 21.93 -26.35 -4.87
C ASP A 290 20.66 -25.52 -4.63
N SER A 291 20.84 -24.23 -4.32
CA SER A 291 19.74 -23.26 -4.25
C SER A 291 18.94 -23.19 -5.55
N GLU A 292 19.61 -23.20 -6.71
CA GLU A 292 18.92 -23.18 -8.01
C GLU A 292 18.15 -24.46 -8.27
N LYS A 293 18.74 -25.63 -7.99
CA LYS A 293 18.09 -26.94 -8.13
C LYS A 293 16.79 -26.98 -7.35
N LEU A 294 16.82 -26.64 -6.05
CA LEU A 294 15.62 -26.60 -5.21
C LEU A 294 14.57 -25.63 -5.75
N SER A 295 14.97 -24.44 -6.22
CA SER A 295 14.02 -23.46 -6.76
C SER A 295 13.36 -23.88 -8.09
N LYS A 296 13.98 -24.79 -8.85
CA LYS A 296 13.46 -25.30 -10.12
C LYS A 296 12.38 -26.37 -9.92
N MET A 297 12.40 -27.08 -8.78
CA MET A 297 11.37 -28.04 -8.37
C MET A 297 10.00 -27.38 -8.13
N ILE A 298 9.98 -26.05 -7.95
CA ILE A 298 8.75 -25.27 -7.80
C ILE A 298 8.23 -24.89 -9.20
N PRO A 299 6.95 -25.11 -9.55
CA PRO A 299 6.36 -24.65 -10.81
C PRO A 299 6.45 -23.14 -11.03
N LYS A 300 6.46 -22.70 -12.30
CA LYS A 300 6.39 -21.27 -12.67
C LYS A 300 4.94 -20.84 -12.83
N GLU A 301 4.20 -20.79 -11.74
CA GLU A 301 2.81 -20.33 -11.73
C GLU A 301 2.66 -19.08 -10.86
N VAL A 302 1.90 -18.11 -11.36
CA VAL A 302 1.65 -16.85 -10.65
C VAL A 302 0.73 -17.13 -9.47
N GLY A 303 1.11 -16.69 -8.27
CA GLY A 303 0.30 -16.83 -7.05
C GLY A 303 0.41 -18.18 -6.33
N LEU A 304 1.25 -19.10 -6.83
CA LEU A 304 1.49 -20.41 -6.21
C LEU A 304 2.12 -20.25 -4.82
N LYS A 305 1.59 -20.99 -3.82
CA LYS A 305 2.13 -21.02 -2.45
C LYS A 305 2.96 -22.27 -2.21
N LEU A 306 4.01 -22.17 -1.41
CA LEU A 306 4.89 -23.30 -1.08
C LEU A 306 4.13 -24.48 -0.47
N LYS A 307 3.15 -24.22 0.40
CA LYS A 307 2.29 -25.25 1.01
C LYS A 307 1.53 -26.09 -0.02
N ASP A 308 1.25 -25.53 -1.19
CA ASP A 308 0.50 -26.23 -2.25
C ASP A 308 1.43 -27.10 -3.10
N VAL A 309 2.73 -26.80 -3.09
CA VAL A 309 3.80 -27.49 -3.82
C VAL A 309 4.42 -28.61 -3.00
N VAL A 310 4.58 -28.42 -1.68
CA VAL A 310 5.15 -29.42 -0.77
C VAL A 310 4.07 -30.41 -0.37
N LYS A 311 3.75 -31.34 -1.27
CA LYS A 311 2.79 -32.44 -1.05
C LYS A 311 3.46 -33.79 -1.28
N GLU A 312 2.95 -34.81 -0.61
CA GLU A 312 3.41 -36.19 -0.78
C GLU A 312 3.43 -36.58 -2.27
N GLY A 313 4.57 -37.11 -2.74
CA GLY A 313 4.80 -37.45 -4.15
C GLY A 313 5.31 -36.31 -5.03
N SER A 314 5.39 -35.07 -4.55
CA SER A 314 6.04 -33.97 -5.27
C SER A 314 7.57 -34.08 -5.22
N GLU A 315 8.26 -33.54 -6.24
CA GLU A 315 9.73 -33.53 -6.30
C GLU A 315 10.36 -32.85 -5.08
N LEU A 316 9.78 -31.72 -4.64
CA LEU A 316 10.27 -30.97 -3.48
C LEU A 316 10.02 -31.72 -2.17
N TYR A 317 8.91 -32.46 -2.05
CA TYR A 317 8.64 -33.31 -0.88
C TYR A 317 9.65 -34.46 -0.78
N ASN A 318 9.88 -35.18 -1.89
CA ASN A 318 10.86 -36.28 -1.90
C ASN A 318 12.27 -35.77 -1.55
N ALA A 319 12.64 -34.59 -2.05
CA ALA A 319 13.92 -33.95 -1.70
C ALA A 319 14.02 -33.57 -0.21
N CYS A 320 12.90 -33.27 0.47
CA CYS A 320 12.87 -33.05 1.91
C CYS A 320 13.05 -34.36 2.69
N GLU A 321 12.46 -35.47 2.21
CA GLU A 321 12.60 -36.79 2.85
C GLU A 321 14.01 -37.36 2.70
N GLU A 322 14.67 -37.12 1.57
CA GLU A 322 16.03 -37.60 1.30
C GLU A 322 17.11 -36.78 2.02
N ASN A 323 16.89 -35.49 2.25
CA ASN A 323 17.92 -34.59 2.77
C ASN A 323 17.39 -33.68 3.91
N PRO A 324 17.88 -33.88 5.15
CA PRO A 324 17.51 -33.05 6.30
C PRO A 324 17.76 -31.55 6.09
N ASN A 325 18.79 -31.17 5.34
CA ASN A 325 19.08 -29.77 5.02
C ASN A 325 17.99 -29.16 4.13
N THR A 326 17.54 -29.89 3.12
CA THR A 326 16.43 -29.46 2.25
C THR A 326 15.16 -29.27 3.07
N LYS A 327 14.87 -30.21 3.97
CA LYS A 327 13.73 -30.12 4.88
C LYS A 327 13.78 -28.84 5.72
N GLN A 328 14.91 -28.54 6.33
CA GLN A 328 15.08 -27.32 7.13
C GLN A 328 14.89 -26.04 6.30
N ILE A 329 15.45 -25.98 5.09
CA ILE A 329 15.26 -24.84 4.17
C ILE A 329 13.78 -24.64 3.86
N VAL A 330 13.07 -25.72 3.52
CA VAL A 330 11.64 -25.67 3.15
C VAL A 330 10.77 -25.28 4.34
N GLU A 331 11.03 -25.81 5.54
CA GLU A 331 10.32 -25.44 6.77
C GLU A 331 10.50 -23.95 7.10
N LEU A 332 11.71 -23.41 6.98
CA LEU A 332 11.98 -21.99 7.18
C LEU A 332 11.32 -21.15 6.08
N ALA A 333 11.38 -21.59 4.82
CA ALA A 333 10.78 -20.89 3.70
C ALA A 333 9.25 -20.82 3.81
N LEU A 334 8.60 -21.87 4.31
CA LEU A 334 7.16 -21.89 4.60
C LEU A 334 6.77 -20.83 5.64
N LYS A 335 7.62 -20.57 6.64
CA LYS A 335 7.41 -19.51 7.65
C LYS A 335 7.63 -18.09 7.09
N LEU A 336 8.44 -17.94 6.05
CA LEU A 336 8.87 -16.65 5.51
C LEU A 336 8.15 -16.22 4.22
N GLU A 337 7.50 -17.16 3.52
CA GLU A 337 6.73 -16.89 2.30
C GLU A 337 5.66 -15.82 2.54
N GLY A 338 5.58 -14.85 1.64
CA GLY A 338 4.58 -13.78 1.67
C GLY A 338 4.91 -12.62 2.59
N LEU A 339 5.95 -12.72 3.43
CA LEU A 339 6.41 -11.59 4.24
C LEU A 339 6.97 -10.47 3.35
N ALA A 340 6.78 -9.23 3.79
CA ALA A 340 7.32 -8.05 3.12
C ALA A 340 8.86 -8.05 3.20
N ARG A 341 9.51 -7.79 2.06
CA ARG A 341 10.98 -7.78 1.90
C ARG A 341 11.54 -6.36 1.78
N HIS A 342 10.91 -5.55 0.93
CA HIS A 342 11.33 -4.18 0.66
C HIS A 342 10.12 -3.33 0.28
N SER A 343 10.19 -2.04 0.55
CA SER A 343 9.31 -1.05 -0.04
C SER A 343 9.89 -0.59 -1.39
N SER A 344 8.99 -0.31 -2.32
CA SER A 344 9.25 0.35 -3.59
C SER A 344 8.11 1.33 -3.86
N ILE A 345 8.21 2.07 -4.96
CA ILE A 345 7.18 3.02 -5.37
C ILE A 345 6.27 2.33 -6.39
N HIS A 346 4.96 2.56 -6.27
CA HIS A 346 3.99 2.10 -7.25
C HIS A 346 4.28 2.73 -8.62
N ALA A 347 4.39 1.90 -9.65
CA ALA A 347 4.85 2.36 -10.96
C ALA A 347 3.92 3.41 -11.60
N ALA A 348 2.64 3.44 -11.22
CA ALA A 348 1.62 4.32 -11.80
C ALA A 348 0.80 5.09 -10.75
N GLY A 349 0.91 4.72 -9.47
CA GLY A 349 -0.13 5.02 -8.49
C GLY A 349 0.17 6.33 -7.78
N VAL A 350 -0.75 7.27 -7.91
CA VAL A 350 -0.69 8.58 -7.26
C VAL A 350 -1.95 8.75 -6.43
N VAL A 351 -1.80 9.26 -5.22
CA VAL A 351 -2.90 9.65 -4.35
C VAL A 351 -3.01 11.16 -4.31
N ILE A 352 -4.23 11.68 -4.40
CA ILE A 352 -4.56 13.09 -4.32
C ILE A 352 -5.54 13.27 -3.16
N SER A 353 -5.23 14.20 -2.26
CA SER A 353 -6.04 14.49 -1.08
C SER A 353 -6.49 15.94 -1.04
N LYS A 354 -7.65 16.18 -0.43
CA LYS A 354 -8.15 17.52 -0.12
C LYS A 354 -7.28 18.24 0.91
N ASP A 355 -6.87 17.52 1.95
CA ASP A 355 -6.04 18.00 3.05
C ASP A 355 -4.60 17.48 2.92
N PRO A 356 -3.60 18.08 3.58
CA PRO A 356 -2.23 17.56 3.59
C PRO A 356 -2.18 16.09 3.99
N LEU A 357 -1.51 15.27 3.18
CA LEU A 357 -1.55 13.81 3.31
C LEU A 357 -1.00 13.32 4.65
N ASP A 358 -0.02 14.01 5.22
CA ASP A 358 0.59 13.69 6.52
C ASP A 358 -0.39 13.81 7.70
N THR A 359 -1.55 14.43 7.50
CA THR A 359 -2.64 14.47 8.50
C THR A 359 -3.56 13.25 8.45
N VAL A 360 -3.50 12.45 7.37
CA VAL A 360 -4.41 11.32 7.12
C VAL A 360 -3.64 10.00 7.06
N VAL A 361 -2.45 10.01 6.44
CA VAL A 361 -1.62 8.83 6.21
C VAL A 361 -0.16 9.13 6.51
N PRO A 362 0.61 8.16 7.03
CA PRO A 362 2.04 8.34 7.20
C PRO A 362 2.73 8.47 5.84
N ILE A 363 3.62 9.45 5.74
CA ILE A 363 4.37 9.79 4.53
C ILE A 363 5.86 9.56 4.78
N GLU A 364 6.54 8.95 3.81
CA GLU A 364 8.00 8.90 3.74
C GLU A 364 8.52 9.77 2.57
N LYS A 365 9.77 10.21 2.68
CA LYS A 365 10.48 10.79 1.54
C LYS A 365 11.38 9.73 0.93
N ASN A 366 11.28 9.55 -0.38
CA ASN A 366 12.22 8.71 -1.10
C ASN A 366 13.58 9.41 -1.27
N LYS A 367 14.56 8.71 -1.87
CA LYS A 367 15.92 9.25 -2.11
C LYS A 367 15.93 10.49 -3.01
N ASP A 368 14.94 10.60 -3.90
CA ASP A 368 14.79 11.71 -4.85
C ASP A 368 13.98 12.88 -4.26
N GLY A 369 13.57 12.78 -2.99
CA GLY A 369 12.83 13.81 -2.26
C GLY A 369 11.31 13.83 -2.49
N ALA A 370 10.78 12.91 -3.30
CA ALA A 370 9.35 12.76 -3.52
C ALA A 370 8.66 12.14 -2.29
N PHE A 371 7.44 12.59 -2.03
CA PHE A 371 6.59 12.03 -0.98
C PHE A 371 5.96 10.72 -1.44
N VAL A 372 6.00 9.73 -0.55
CA VAL A 372 5.43 8.39 -0.76
C VAL A 372 4.55 8.05 0.44
N ALA A 373 3.30 7.68 0.18
CA ALA A 373 2.36 7.24 1.20
C ALA A 373 2.70 5.81 1.62
N GLN A 374 2.82 5.56 2.93
CA GLN A 374 3.23 4.26 3.46
C GLN A 374 2.11 3.20 3.47
N TYR A 375 0.87 3.58 3.15
CA TYR A 375 -0.22 2.65 2.94
C TYR A 375 -0.26 2.22 1.47
N GLN A 376 -0.54 0.93 1.23
CA GLN A 376 -0.67 0.46 -0.14
C GLN A 376 -2.00 0.96 -0.72
N MET A 377 -2.12 0.78 -2.02
CA MET A 377 -3.27 1.20 -2.81
C MET A 377 -4.63 0.84 -2.18
N THR A 378 -4.78 -0.40 -1.73
CA THR A 378 -6.03 -0.92 -1.17
C THR A 378 -6.42 -0.22 0.13
N GLU A 379 -5.46 0.06 1.00
CA GLU A 379 -5.74 0.74 2.27
C GLU A 379 -6.06 2.22 2.03
N LEU A 380 -5.37 2.90 1.10
CA LEU A 380 -5.67 4.28 0.72
C LEU A 380 -7.09 4.43 0.16
N GLU A 381 -7.51 3.51 -0.70
CA GLU A 381 -8.87 3.46 -1.24
C GLU A 381 -9.90 3.21 -0.13
N SER A 382 -9.60 2.31 0.81
CA SER A 382 -10.48 2.04 1.96
C SER A 382 -10.66 3.26 2.86
N LEU A 383 -9.65 4.13 2.95
CA LEU A 383 -9.70 5.43 3.66
C LEU A 383 -10.43 6.51 2.85
N GLY A 384 -10.89 6.19 1.64
CA GLY A 384 -11.66 7.09 0.78
C GLY A 384 -10.82 8.17 0.08
N LEU A 385 -9.50 7.99 0.03
CA LEU A 385 -8.61 8.90 -0.70
C LEU A 385 -8.70 8.65 -2.20
N LEU A 386 -8.56 9.73 -2.97
CA LEU A 386 -8.61 9.64 -4.42
C LEU A 386 -7.30 9.08 -4.97
N LYS A 387 -7.38 7.87 -5.52
CA LYS A 387 -6.32 7.23 -6.29
C LYS A 387 -6.47 7.57 -7.77
N MET A 388 -5.33 7.73 -8.44
CA MET A 388 -5.23 7.77 -9.90
C MET A 388 -4.04 6.92 -10.36
N ASP A 389 -4.24 6.11 -11.40
CA ASP A 389 -3.16 5.38 -12.07
C ASP A 389 -2.74 6.09 -13.36
N PHE A 390 -1.52 6.61 -13.33
CA PHE A 390 -0.79 7.18 -14.48
C PHE A 390 0.08 6.08 -15.10
N LEU A 391 -0.52 5.21 -15.91
CA LEU A 391 0.18 4.08 -16.49
C LEU A 391 1.12 4.52 -17.62
N GLY A 392 2.30 3.91 -17.69
CA GLY A 392 3.25 4.14 -18.77
C GLY A 392 3.16 3.02 -19.81
N LEU A 393 2.63 3.31 -21.01
CA LEU A 393 2.48 2.32 -22.08
C LEU A 393 3.52 2.52 -23.18
N ARG A 394 4.37 1.50 -23.41
CA ARG A 394 5.42 1.53 -24.45
C ARG A 394 4.87 1.79 -25.85
N ASN A 395 3.66 1.28 -26.14
CA ASN A 395 3.02 1.47 -27.44
C ASN A 395 2.75 2.95 -27.74
N LEU A 396 2.36 3.74 -26.73
CA LEU A 396 2.13 5.18 -26.91
C LEU A 396 3.44 5.93 -27.16
N THR A 397 4.52 5.53 -26.48
CA THR A 397 5.86 6.05 -26.77
C THR A 397 6.25 5.76 -28.23
N MET A 398 6.07 4.51 -28.69
CA MET A 398 6.38 4.14 -30.07
C MET A 398 5.56 4.91 -31.11
N ILE A 399 4.25 5.11 -30.85
CA ILE A 399 3.39 5.90 -31.73
C ILE A 399 3.86 7.36 -31.76
N SER A 400 4.19 7.95 -30.60
CA SER A 400 4.74 9.30 -30.52
C SER A 400 5.99 9.44 -31.40
N SER A 401 6.96 8.54 -31.23
CA SER A 401 8.21 8.56 -31.99
C SER A 401 8.04 8.26 -33.48
N ALA A 402 6.91 7.69 -33.90
CA ALA A 402 6.60 7.47 -35.32
C ALA A 402 5.90 8.67 -35.98
N LEU A 403 5.26 9.54 -35.18
CA LEU A 403 4.64 10.78 -35.64
C LEU A 403 5.62 11.94 -35.70
N ASP A 404 6.64 11.93 -34.84
CA ASP A 404 7.80 12.84 -34.85
C ASP A 404 8.76 12.50 -36.01
#